data_AF-A0AAW0CCZ3-F1
#
_entry.id   AF-A0AAW0CCZ3-F1
#
_cell.length_a   1.000
_cell.length_b   1.000
_cell.length_c   1.000
_cell.angle_alpha   90.00
_cell.angle_beta   90.00
_cell.angle_gamma   90.00
#
_symmetry.space_group_name_H-M   'P 1'
#
loop_
_entity.id
_entity.type
_entity.pdbx_description
1 polymer ?
#
loop_
_entity_poly.entity_id
_entity_poly.type
_entity_poly.pdbx_seq_one_letter_code
_entity_poly.pdbx_strand_id
1 'polypeptide(L)'
;MTALTDPIQLAQAFKDTIRCHECLVRIPTIMHGDISLNNLAYRQDEDGKTYGVLFDFDKHKPPTPRHLTGTKAFLAFELLNPSYVHLAIYKQCAKYDLESFLYVFAWIIGRYKGGQQIPNPPYSAWTTGRCAEGSKWDLLIRSSSRKVTSSYQDLIPILHALCTHFINGFRAFSTTTIGTLHGVSLLQGTDGQPFDYATLGGHVTHSNLLAAFDLLLHPTSDDRDDSLR
;
A
#
# COMPACT_ATOMS: atom_id res chain seq x y z
N MET A 1 -15.22 -1.73 -2.74
CA MET A 1 -14.42 -0.64 -3.36
C MET A 1 -14.52 -0.59 -4.90
N THR A 2 -14.45 -1.73 -5.61
CA THR A 2 -14.34 -1.80 -7.08
C THR A 2 -15.52 -1.28 -7.89
N ALA A 3 -16.67 -1.03 -7.25
CA ALA A 3 -17.86 -0.47 -7.90
C ALA A 3 -17.81 1.06 -8.07
N LEU A 4 -16.91 1.76 -7.36
CA LEU A 4 -16.73 3.20 -7.52
C LEU A 4 -16.10 3.49 -8.87
N THR A 5 -16.84 4.15 -9.76
CA THR A 5 -16.37 4.50 -11.10
C THR A 5 -15.76 5.90 -11.19
N ASP A 6 -16.05 6.75 -10.20
CA ASP A 6 -15.49 8.09 -10.07
C ASP A 6 -14.12 8.01 -9.37
N PRO A 7 -13.02 8.46 -10.02
CA PRO A 7 -11.68 8.50 -9.44
C PRO A 7 -11.61 9.23 -8.10
N ILE A 8 -12.33 10.35 -7.95
CA ILE A 8 -12.28 11.18 -6.74
C ILE A 8 -12.94 10.44 -5.58
N GLN A 9 -14.09 9.81 -5.83
CA GLN A 9 -14.76 8.99 -4.82
C GLN A 9 -13.93 7.76 -4.45
N LEU A 10 -13.27 7.11 -5.41
CA LEU A 10 -12.37 6.00 -5.15
C LEU A 10 -11.17 6.45 -4.30
N ALA A 11 -10.54 7.56 -4.66
CA ALA A 11 -9.41 8.12 -3.91
C ALA A 11 -9.80 8.49 -2.48
N GLN A 12 -10.95 9.16 -2.30
CA GLN A 12 -11.47 9.53 -0.99
C GLN A 12 -11.78 8.29 -0.13
N ALA A 13 -12.49 7.31 -0.69
CA ALA A 13 -12.81 6.07 0.02
C ALA A 13 -11.54 5.29 0.41
N PHE A 14 -10.56 5.22 -0.48
CA PHE A 14 -9.30 4.52 -0.19
C PHE A 14 -8.45 5.23 0.86
N LYS A 15 -8.43 6.57 0.84
CA LYS A 15 -7.79 7.38 1.87
C LYS A 15 -8.42 7.14 3.24
N ASP A 16 -9.75 7.05 3.31
CA ASP A 16 -10.45 6.81 4.56
C ASP A 16 -10.18 5.42 5.13
N THR A 17 -9.99 4.38 4.31
CA THR A 17 -9.59 3.05 4.81
C THR A 17 -8.18 3.05 5.39
N ILE A 18 -7.25 3.84 4.82
CA ILE A 18 -5.91 4.05 5.40
C ILE A 18 -6.00 4.80 6.74
N ARG A 19 -6.89 5.79 6.86
CA ARG A 19 -7.15 6.49 8.14
C ARG A 19 -7.73 5.55 9.20
N CYS A 20 -8.68 4.69 8.82
CA CYS A 20 -9.19 3.64 9.72
C CYS A 20 -8.04 2.75 10.22
N HIS A 21 -7.16 2.31 9.31
CA HIS A 21 -5.98 1.55 9.66
C HIS A 21 -5.03 2.31 10.60
N GLU A 22 -4.81 3.62 10.40
CA GLU A 22 -4.02 4.46 11.30
C GLU A 22 -4.59 4.47 12.73
N CYS A 23 -5.91 4.61 12.86
CA CYS A 23 -6.56 4.57 14.17
C CYS A 23 -6.41 3.20 14.85
N LEU A 24 -6.45 2.10 14.09
CA LEU A 24 -6.36 0.74 14.64
C LEU A 24 -4.97 0.43 15.17
N VAL A 25 -3.92 0.79 14.46
CA VAL A 25 -2.53 0.50 14.89
C VAL A 25 -2.13 1.27 16.16
N ARG A 26 -2.87 2.33 16.53
CA ARG A 26 -2.69 3.04 17.82
C ARG A 26 -3.20 2.22 19.00
N ILE A 27 -4.04 1.21 18.76
CA ILE A 27 -4.48 0.28 19.80
C ILE A 27 -3.40 -0.79 19.91
N PRO A 28 -2.63 -0.83 21.01
CA PRO A 28 -1.55 -1.79 21.14
C PRO A 28 -2.12 -3.21 20.99
N THR A 29 -1.48 -4.03 20.15
CA THR A 29 -1.84 -5.42 19.76
C THR A 29 -2.78 -5.63 18.56
N ILE A 30 -3.31 -4.57 17.93
CA ILE A 30 -4.19 -4.71 16.75
C ILE A 30 -3.41 -4.46 15.46
N MET A 31 -3.16 -5.54 14.72
CA MET A 31 -2.70 -5.53 13.33
C MET A 31 -3.83 -6.11 12.47
N HIS A 32 -4.11 -5.51 11.30
CA HIS A 32 -5.15 -6.05 10.44
C HIS A 32 -4.69 -7.35 9.78
N GLY A 33 -3.49 -7.36 9.20
CA GLY A 33 -2.86 -8.56 8.64
C GLY A 33 -3.55 -9.19 7.43
N ASP A 34 -4.60 -8.55 6.89
CA ASP A 34 -5.35 -9.03 5.72
C ASP A 34 -6.00 -7.86 4.95
N ILE A 35 -5.21 -6.84 4.64
CA ILE A 35 -5.66 -5.79 3.73
C ILE A 35 -5.89 -6.40 2.35
N SER A 36 -7.16 -6.44 1.92
CA SER A 36 -7.60 -7.08 0.68
C SER A 36 -8.86 -6.43 0.13
N LEU A 37 -9.21 -6.73 -1.13
CA LEU A 37 -10.44 -6.21 -1.75
C LEU A 37 -11.71 -6.52 -0.95
N ASN A 38 -11.74 -7.68 -0.27
CA ASN A 38 -12.93 -8.12 0.47
C ASN A 38 -13.11 -7.36 1.79
N ASN A 39 -12.02 -6.80 2.33
CA ASN A 39 -12.02 -6.08 3.60
C ASN A 39 -12.11 -4.55 3.40
N LEU A 40 -12.10 -4.09 2.15
CA LEU A 40 -12.26 -2.67 1.80
C LEU A 40 -13.62 -2.41 1.13
N ALA A 41 -14.46 -1.65 1.83
CA ALA A 41 -15.76 -1.20 1.33
C ALA A 41 -15.87 0.32 1.31
N TYR A 42 -17.01 0.79 0.81
CA TYR A 42 -17.40 2.18 0.89
C TYR A 42 -18.86 2.24 1.28
N ARG A 43 -19.27 3.39 1.82
CA ARG A 43 -20.67 3.79 1.98
C ARG A 43 -20.83 5.20 1.44
N GLN A 44 -22.06 5.56 1.10
CA GLN A 44 -22.42 6.93 0.75
C GLN A 44 -23.48 7.43 1.74
N ASP A 45 -23.43 8.71 2.08
CA ASP A 45 -24.52 9.37 2.78
C ASP A 45 -25.61 9.84 1.81
N GLU A 46 -26.64 10.51 2.34
CA GLU A 46 -27.79 11.00 1.57
C GLU A 46 -27.38 12.06 0.53
N ASP A 47 -26.26 12.77 0.76
CA ASP A 47 -25.70 13.77 -0.15
C ASP A 47 -24.78 13.15 -1.22
N GLY A 48 -24.63 11.82 -1.22
CA GLY A 48 -23.77 11.10 -2.16
C GLY A 48 -22.28 11.16 -1.81
N LYS A 49 -21.91 11.69 -0.63
CA LYS A 49 -20.52 11.76 -0.20
C LYS A 49 -20.04 10.38 0.20
N THR A 50 -18.90 10.00 -0.38
CA THR A 50 -18.32 8.67 -0.24
C THR A 50 -17.37 8.58 0.96
N TYR A 51 -17.52 7.52 1.76
CA TYR A 51 -16.66 7.19 2.88
C TYR A 51 -16.10 5.79 2.73
N GLY A 52 -14.80 5.64 2.97
CA GLY A 52 -14.15 4.33 3.08
C GLY A 52 -14.54 3.60 4.35
N VAL A 53 -14.63 2.28 4.26
CA VAL A 53 -14.85 1.39 5.40
C VAL A 53 -13.85 0.24 5.32
N LEU A 54 -13.14 0.01 6.43
CA LEU A 54 -12.27 -1.14 6.62
C LEU A 54 -13.00 -2.15 7.51
N PHE A 55 -13.02 -3.41 7.12
CA PHE A 55 -13.68 -4.51 7.84
C PHE A 55 -12.66 -5.51 8.42
N ASP A 56 -13.14 -6.46 9.22
CA ASP A 56 -12.41 -7.68 9.63
C ASP A 56 -11.14 -7.41 10.47
N PHE A 57 -11.35 -6.80 11.64
CA PHE A 57 -10.31 -6.53 12.64
C PHE A 57 -10.01 -7.72 13.57
N ASP A 58 -10.80 -8.79 13.48
CA ASP A 58 -10.83 -9.89 14.47
C ASP A 58 -9.73 -10.95 14.27
N LYS A 59 -8.80 -10.75 13.32
CA LYS A 59 -7.70 -11.70 13.05
C LYS A 59 -6.54 -11.55 14.04
N HIS A 60 -6.85 -11.40 15.33
CA HIS A 60 -5.91 -11.45 16.46
C HIS A 60 -5.42 -12.87 16.74
N LYS A 61 -4.67 -13.48 15.82
CA LYS A 61 -3.97 -14.72 16.11
C LYS A 61 -2.46 -14.53 15.99
N PRO A 62 -1.66 -15.09 16.91
CA PRO A 62 -0.21 -15.10 16.76
C PRO A 62 0.14 -15.63 15.37
N PRO A 63 1.15 -15.05 14.70
CA PRO A 63 1.40 -15.32 13.29
C PRO A 63 1.89 -16.76 13.13
N THR A 64 0.96 -17.67 12.88
CA THR A 64 1.28 -19.03 12.43
C THR A 64 1.65 -18.94 10.96
N PRO A 65 2.47 -19.86 10.42
CA PRO A 65 2.69 -19.96 8.97
C PRO A 65 1.38 -20.08 8.16
N ARG A 66 0.27 -20.48 8.79
CA ARG A 66 -1.09 -20.47 8.23
C ARG A 66 -1.79 -19.11 8.25
N HIS A 67 -1.34 -18.13 9.02
CA HIS A 67 -1.85 -16.74 9.00
C HIS A 67 -1.17 -15.86 7.93
N LEU A 68 -0.19 -16.39 7.19
CA LEU A 68 0.27 -15.83 5.90
C LEU A 68 -0.76 -16.06 4.77
N THR A 69 -2.04 -16.20 5.13
CA THR A 69 -3.19 -16.42 4.24
C THR A 69 -3.83 -15.12 3.76
N GLY A 70 -3.10 -14.00 3.84
CA GLY A 70 -3.43 -12.84 3.02
C GLY A 70 -3.52 -13.29 1.55
N THR A 71 -4.47 -12.73 0.81
CA THR A 71 -4.57 -13.02 -0.63
C THR A 71 -3.20 -12.75 -1.24
N LYS A 72 -2.51 -13.75 -1.83
CA LYS A 72 -1.11 -13.63 -2.32
C LYS A 72 -0.86 -12.37 -3.15
N ALA A 73 -1.90 -11.93 -3.87
CA ALA A 73 -1.90 -10.68 -4.63
C ALA A 73 -1.55 -9.45 -3.79
N PHE A 74 -1.96 -9.38 -2.53
CA PHE A 74 -1.81 -8.22 -1.64
C PHE A 74 -0.79 -8.44 -0.53
N LEU A 75 -0.30 -9.66 -0.32
CA LEU A 75 0.72 -9.93 0.69
C LEU A 75 2.02 -9.13 0.43
N ALA A 76 2.58 -8.52 1.47
CA ALA A 76 3.83 -7.77 1.38
C ALA A 76 4.99 -8.61 0.78
N PHE A 77 5.91 -7.92 0.09
CA PHE A 77 7.05 -8.48 -0.62
C PHE A 77 7.90 -9.38 0.29
N GLU A 78 8.30 -8.89 1.46
CA GLU A 78 9.15 -9.66 2.38
C GLU A 78 8.41 -10.87 2.99
N LEU A 79 7.07 -10.87 3.00
CA LEU A 79 6.27 -11.99 3.47
C LEU A 79 6.08 -13.09 2.40
N LEU A 80 6.42 -12.81 1.13
CA LEU A 80 6.40 -13.79 0.04
C LEU A 80 7.68 -14.62 -0.04
N ASN A 81 8.80 -14.09 0.47
CA ASN A 81 10.11 -14.72 0.33
C ASN A 81 10.59 -15.31 1.68
N PRO A 82 10.73 -16.65 1.79
CA PRO A 82 11.16 -17.32 3.01
C PRO A 82 12.52 -16.87 3.55
N SER A 83 13.38 -16.30 2.70
CA SER A 83 14.71 -15.82 3.10
C SER A 83 14.63 -14.67 4.12
N TYR A 84 13.51 -13.93 4.17
CA TYR A 84 13.26 -12.88 5.15
C TYR A 84 12.67 -13.40 6.48
N VAL A 85 12.67 -14.72 6.71
CA VAL A 85 12.24 -15.34 7.98
C VAL A 85 12.95 -14.77 9.21
N HIS A 86 14.19 -14.30 9.08
CA HIS A 86 14.91 -13.68 10.21
C HIS A 86 14.35 -12.30 10.61
N LEU A 87 13.63 -11.63 9.71
CA LEU A 87 12.87 -10.40 9.99
C LEU A 87 11.51 -10.71 10.65
N ALA A 88 11.20 -11.99 10.91
CA ALA A 88 9.91 -12.42 11.46
C ALA A 88 9.60 -11.86 12.86
N ILE A 89 10.58 -11.35 13.58
CA ILE A 89 10.39 -10.58 14.83
C ILE A 89 9.58 -9.30 14.62
N TYR A 90 9.50 -8.79 13.38
CA TYR A 90 8.69 -7.64 12.99
C TYR A 90 7.40 -8.02 12.25
N LYS A 91 6.97 -9.29 12.32
CA LYS A 91 5.73 -9.79 11.69
C LYS A 91 4.47 -8.98 12.00
N GLN A 92 4.51 -8.14 13.04
CA GLN A 92 3.43 -7.24 13.45
C GLN A 92 3.82 -5.78 13.22
N CYS A 93 4.19 -5.45 11.98
CA CYS A 93 4.55 -4.09 11.60
C CYS A 93 3.54 -3.51 10.63
N ALA A 94 3.01 -2.32 10.97
CA ALA A 94 2.05 -1.58 10.14
C ALA A 94 2.50 -1.45 8.68
N LYS A 95 3.82 -1.40 8.40
CA LYS A 95 4.34 -1.31 7.03
C LYS A 95 3.86 -2.41 6.09
N TYR A 96 3.61 -3.63 6.61
CA TYR A 96 3.13 -4.72 5.77
C TYR A 96 1.68 -4.51 5.32
N ASP A 97 0.83 -3.97 6.19
CA ASP A 97 -0.53 -3.57 5.85
C ASP A 97 -0.50 -2.35 4.91
N LEU A 98 0.40 -1.38 5.13
CA LEU A 98 0.59 -0.25 4.22
C LEU A 98 1.07 -0.68 2.81
N GLU A 99 1.96 -1.67 2.72
CA GLU A 99 2.39 -2.25 1.44
C GLU A 99 1.23 -2.98 0.74
N SER A 100 0.40 -3.66 1.52
CA SER A 100 -0.81 -4.31 1.02
C SER A 100 -1.81 -3.27 0.47
N PHE A 101 -1.95 -2.09 1.10
CA PHE A 101 -2.75 -0.99 0.55
C PHE A 101 -2.24 -0.52 -0.82
N LEU A 102 -0.92 -0.38 -1.02
CA LEU A 102 -0.36 -0.08 -2.35
C LEU A 102 -0.78 -1.13 -3.39
N TYR A 103 -0.67 -2.41 -3.05
CA TYR A 103 -1.04 -3.48 -3.99
C TYR A 103 -2.54 -3.51 -4.29
N VAL A 104 -3.41 -3.32 -3.29
CA VAL A 104 -4.85 -3.22 -3.51
C VAL A 104 -5.19 -2.01 -4.37
N PHE A 105 -4.55 -0.86 -4.14
CA PHE A 105 -4.77 0.35 -4.94
C PHE A 105 -4.40 0.13 -6.41
N ALA A 106 -3.17 -0.34 -6.67
CA ALA A 106 -2.68 -0.66 -8.02
C ALA A 106 -3.57 -1.70 -8.70
N TRP A 107 -4.04 -2.71 -7.96
CA TRP A 107 -4.95 -3.73 -8.46
C TRP A 107 -6.28 -3.15 -8.93
N ILE A 108 -6.92 -2.29 -8.15
CA ILE A 108 -8.20 -1.67 -8.53
C ILE A 108 -8.02 -0.82 -9.78
N ILE A 109 -7.08 0.14 -9.75
CA ILE A 109 -6.96 1.13 -10.82
C ILE A 109 -6.41 0.51 -12.13
N GLY A 110 -5.69 -0.60 -12.04
CA GLY A 110 -5.16 -1.31 -13.21
C GLY A 110 -6.09 -2.37 -13.80
N ARG A 111 -7.05 -2.89 -13.02
CA ARG A 111 -7.88 -4.04 -13.44
C ARG A 111 -9.35 -3.72 -13.62
N TYR A 112 -9.86 -2.56 -13.19
CA TYR A 112 -11.28 -2.23 -13.28
C TYR A 112 -11.54 -1.04 -14.22
N LYS A 113 -12.67 -1.10 -14.94
CA LYS A 113 -13.19 -0.02 -15.79
C LYS A 113 -14.72 -0.05 -15.69
N GLY A 114 -15.33 1.07 -15.34
CA GLY A 114 -16.80 1.15 -15.21
C GLY A 114 -17.37 0.13 -14.20
N GLY A 115 -16.68 -0.11 -13.09
CA GLY A 115 -17.12 -1.06 -12.05
C GLY A 115 -16.90 -2.53 -12.38
N GLN A 116 -16.42 -2.84 -13.58
CA GLN A 116 -16.20 -4.21 -14.04
C GLN A 116 -14.71 -4.47 -14.26
N GLN A 117 -14.30 -5.71 -14.02
CA GLN A 117 -12.93 -6.12 -14.29
C GLN A 117 -12.70 -6.22 -15.81
N ILE A 118 -11.58 -5.66 -16.29
CA ILE A 118 -11.25 -5.68 -17.72
C ILE A 118 -10.84 -7.09 -18.20
N PRO A 119 -11.04 -7.40 -19.49
CA PRO A 119 -10.43 -8.58 -20.11
C PRO A 119 -8.90 -8.54 -20.00
N ASN A 120 -8.26 -9.70 -19.81
CA ASN A 120 -6.79 -9.84 -19.69
C ASN A 120 -6.16 -8.86 -18.68
N PRO A 121 -6.59 -8.91 -17.40
CA PRO A 121 -6.21 -7.94 -16.40
C PRO A 121 -4.71 -8.04 -16.05
N PRO A 122 -4.02 -6.89 -15.85
CA PRO A 122 -2.64 -6.87 -15.39
C PRO A 122 -2.51 -7.46 -13.97
N TYR A 123 -1.29 -7.74 -13.54
CA TYR A 123 -0.98 -8.22 -12.18
C TYR A 123 -1.47 -9.63 -11.85
N SER A 124 -1.92 -10.41 -12.84
CA SER A 124 -2.31 -11.81 -12.62
C SER A 124 -1.16 -12.67 -12.07
N ALA A 125 0.10 -12.30 -12.32
CA ALA A 125 1.26 -12.94 -11.71
C ALA A 125 1.35 -12.74 -10.17
N TRP A 126 0.67 -11.74 -9.59
CA TRP A 126 0.70 -11.53 -8.14
C TRP A 126 -0.05 -12.61 -7.37
N THR A 127 -0.92 -13.39 -8.02
CA THR A 127 -1.60 -14.52 -7.38
C THR A 127 -0.72 -15.77 -7.30
N THR A 128 0.45 -15.77 -7.94
CA THR A 128 1.37 -16.93 -8.02
C THR A 128 2.68 -16.62 -7.29
N GLY A 129 2.84 -17.17 -6.07
CA GLY A 129 3.86 -16.76 -5.08
C GLY A 129 5.26 -16.39 -5.61
N ARG A 130 5.93 -17.27 -6.36
CA ARG A 130 7.29 -16.99 -6.89
C ARG A 130 7.32 -15.91 -7.98
N CYS A 131 6.29 -15.81 -8.82
CA CYS A 131 6.21 -14.76 -9.85
C CYS A 131 5.74 -13.42 -9.27
N ALA A 132 5.02 -13.46 -8.14
CA ALA A 132 4.47 -12.30 -7.46
C ALA A 132 5.57 -11.36 -6.97
N GLU A 133 6.62 -11.89 -6.36
CA GLU A 133 7.74 -11.12 -5.81
C GLU A 133 8.39 -10.22 -6.87
N GLY A 134 8.89 -10.80 -7.97
CA GLY A 134 9.50 -10.02 -9.06
C GLY A 134 8.54 -9.05 -9.72
N SER A 135 7.29 -9.46 -9.93
CA SER A 135 6.27 -8.59 -10.54
C SER A 135 5.84 -7.43 -9.64
N LYS A 136 5.94 -7.56 -8.31
CA LYS A 136 5.69 -6.49 -7.34
C LYS A 136 6.87 -5.53 -7.27
N TRP A 137 8.09 -6.07 -7.30
CA TRP A 137 9.29 -5.23 -7.44
C TRP A 137 9.21 -4.37 -8.71
N ASP A 138 8.74 -4.94 -9.81
CA ASP A 138 8.57 -4.22 -11.08
C ASP A 138 7.60 -3.04 -10.99
N LEU A 139 6.53 -3.14 -10.20
CA LEU A 139 5.62 -2.02 -9.95
C LEU A 139 6.36 -0.83 -9.31
N LEU A 140 7.27 -1.11 -8.38
CA LEU A 140 8.04 -0.12 -7.65
C LEU A 140 9.07 0.55 -8.56
N ILE A 141 9.90 -0.24 -9.25
CA ILE A 141 11.07 0.26 -9.98
C ILE A 141 10.83 0.64 -11.45
N ARG A 142 9.80 0.09 -12.11
CA ARG A 142 9.54 0.32 -13.53
C ARG A 142 8.21 1.05 -13.72
N SER A 143 8.26 2.29 -14.18
CA SER A 143 7.06 3.06 -14.53
C SER A 143 6.19 2.35 -15.57
N SER A 144 6.79 1.61 -16.52
CA SER A 144 6.08 0.83 -17.53
C SER A 144 5.23 -0.32 -16.97
N SER A 145 5.48 -0.76 -15.73
CA SER A 145 4.71 -1.79 -15.03
C SER A 145 3.51 -1.23 -14.27
N ARG A 146 3.37 0.10 -14.18
CA ARG A 146 2.23 0.78 -13.58
C ARG A 146 1.12 0.88 -14.62
N LYS A 147 0.18 -0.06 -14.56
CA LYS A 147 -0.95 -0.18 -15.47
C LYS A 147 -2.15 0.48 -14.81
N VAL A 148 -2.76 1.41 -15.51
CA VAL A 148 -3.94 2.15 -15.06
C VAL A 148 -4.95 2.14 -16.19
N THR A 149 -6.20 1.82 -15.91
CA THR A 149 -7.26 1.84 -16.92
C THR A 149 -7.64 3.28 -17.27
N SER A 150 -8.34 3.46 -18.39
CA SER A 150 -8.79 4.79 -18.82
C SER A 150 -9.71 5.46 -17.79
N SER A 151 -10.40 4.69 -16.94
CA SER A 151 -11.30 5.22 -15.91
C SER A 151 -10.58 5.91 -14.75
N TYR A 152 -9.27 5.67 -14.56
CA TYR A 152 -8.56 6.09 -13.35
C TYR A 152 -7.24 6.81 -13.64
N GLN A 153 -7.09 7.44 -14.82
CA GLN A 153 -5.86 8.14 -15.20
C GLN A 153 -5.48 9.25 -14.19
N ASP A 154 -6.48 9.93 -13.62
CA ASP A 154 -6.27 10.98 -12.61
C ASP A 154 -5.64 10.46 -11.32
N LEU A 155 -5.61 9.14 -11.12
CA LEU A 155 -5.00 8.49 -9.95
C LEU A 155 -3.52 8.11 -10.16
N ILE A 156 -2.95 8.36 -11.34
CA ILE A 156 -1.53 8.09 -11.63
C ILE A 156 -0.59 8.83 -10.67
N PRO A 157 -0.79 10.12 -10.33
CA PRO A 157 0.07 10.82 -9.38
C PRO A 157 0.10 10.15 -8.00
N ILE A 158 -1.05 9.68 -7.52
CA ILE A 158 -1.16 8.95 -6.25
C ILE A 158 -0.36 7.65 -6.33
N LEU A 159 -0.57 6.82 -7.35
CA LEU A 159 0.19 5.56 -7.51
C LEU A 159 1.69 5.83 -7.59
N HIS A 160 2.11 6.88 -8.27
CA HIS A 160 3.51 7.26 -8.38
C HIS A 160 4.11 7.65 -7.02
N ALA A 161 3.43 8.50 -6.26
CA ALA A 161 3.86 8.91 -4.93
C ALA A 161 3.96 7.72 -3.98
N LEU A 162 2.94 6.85 -3.96
CA LEU A 162 2.97 5.61 -3.17
C LEU A 162 4.19 4.75 -3.53
N CYS A 163 4.39 4.41 -4.81
CA CYS A 163 5.57 3.62 -5.24
C CYS A 163 6.89 4.29 -4.85
N THR A 164 6.95 5.62 -4.87
CA THR A 164 8.15 6.41 -4.52
C THR A 164 8.50 6.28 -3.04
N HIS A 165 7.51 6.33 -2.15
CA HIS A 165 7.73 6.11 -0.71
C HIS A 165 8.29 4.70 -0.44
N PHE A 166 7.72 3.66 -1.06
CA PHE A 166 8.20 2.29 -0.87
C PHE A 166 9.60 2.08 -1.46
N ILE A 167 9.88 2.54 -2.68
CA ILE A 167 11.21 2.34 -3.28
C ILE A 167 12.31 3.08 -2.51
N ASN A 168 12.02 4.28 -1.99
CA ASN A 168 12.98 5.01 -1.16
C ASN A 168 13.24 4.27 0.16
N GLY A 169 12.19 3.77 0.81
CA GLY A 169 12.32 2.96 2.03
C GLY A 169 13.15 1.69 1.82
N PHE A 170 12.87 0.92 0.77
CA PHE A 170 13.64 -0.30 0.46
C PHE A 170 15.10 0.00 0.08
N ARG A 171 15.37 1.12 -0.61
CA ARG A 171 16.74 1.57 -0.91
C ARG A 171 17.49 1.93 0.36
N ALA A 172 16.88 2.70 1.25
CA ALA A 172 17.46 3.06 2.55
C ALA A 172 17.78 1.82 3.39
N PHE A 173 16.89 0.83 3.41
CA PHE A 173 17.14 -0.44 4.09
C PHE A 173 18.30 -1.24 3.46
N SER A 174 18.36 -1.29 2.13
CA SER A 174 19.41 -2.03 1.40
C SER A 174 20.80 -1.42 1.65
N THR A 175 20.90 -0.09 1.68
CA THR A 175 22.17 0.60 1.99
C THR A 175 22.68 0.32 3.39
N THR A 176 21.76 0.11 4.35
CA THR A 176 22.11 -0.21 5.74
C THR A 176 22.50 -1.69 5.95
N THR A 177 21.98 -2.60 5.12
CA THR A 177 22.20 -4.05 5.27
C THR A 177 23.56 -4.51 4.73
N ILE A 178 24.15 -3.79 3.76
CA ILE A 178 25.43 -4.16 3.12
C ILE A 178 26.64 -4.15 4.11
N GLY A 179 26.47 -3.63 5.33
CA GLY A 179 27.53 -3.59 6.36
C GLY A 179 27.40 -4.57 7.54
N THR A 180 26.26 -5.24 7.74
CA THR A 180 25.97 -5.87 9.06
C THR A 180 25.33 -7.25 8.93
N LEU A 181 26.14 -8.30 9.02
CA LEU A 181 25.71 -9.71 8.95
C LEU A 181 24.96 -10.22 10.20
N HIS A 182 24.60 -9.35 11.16
CA HIS A 182 23.98 -9.76 12.42
C HIS A 182 22.82 -8.86 12.81
N GLY A 183 21.58 -9.36 12.66
CA GLY A 183 20.39 -8.87 13.35
C GLY A 183 19.90 -7.46 12.99
N VAL A 184 18.58 -7.31 12.86
CA VAL A 184 17.92 -6.01 12.56
C VAL A 184 18.22 -4.95 13.63
N SER A 185 18.54 -5.37 14.86
CA SER A 185 18.87 -4.51 16.00
C SER A 185 20.20 -3.73 15.86
N LEU A 186 21.02 -4.03 14.86
CA LEU A 186 22.29 -3.35 14.58
C LEU A 186 22.28 -2.53 13.29
N LEU A 187 21.13 -2.45 12.60
CA LEU A 187 21.01 -1.66 11.39
C LEU A 187 21.14 -0.17 11.74
N GLN A 188 22.11 0.51 11.13
CA GLN A 188 22.30 1.95 11.25
C GLN A 188 21.80 2.67 9.99
N GLY A 189 20.95 3.68 10.17
CA GLY A 189 20.56 4.61 9.13
C GLY A 189 21.76 5.37 8.58
N THR A 190 21.55 6.10 7.48
CA THR A 190 22.59 6.91 6.82
C THR A 190 23.12 8.05 7.71
N ASP A 191 22.40 8.37 8.78
CA ASP A 191 22.73 9.36 9.81
C ASP A 191 23.46 8.76 11.03
N GLY A 192 23.75 7.46 11.02
CA GLY A 192 24.39 6.73 12.11
C GLY A 192 23.46 6.37 13.27
N GLN A 193 22.17 6.72 13.22
CA GLN A 193 21.17 6.31 14.21
C GLN A 193 20.65 4.90 13.92
N PRO A 194 20.03 4.19 14.88
CA PRO A 194 19.35 2.93 14.60
C PRO A 194 18.31 3.09 13.50
N PHE A 195 18.35 2.25 12.48
CA PHE A 195 17.41 2.30 11.36
C PHE A 195 16.02 1.89 11.84
N ASP A 196 15.04 2.77 11.65
CA ASP A 196 13.64 2.46 11.94
C ASP A 196 13.07 1.53 10.86
N TYR A 197 13.24 0.22 11.08
CA TYR A 197 12.68 -0.79 10.20
C TYR A 197 11.15 -0.77 10.14
N ALA A 198 10.47 -0.27 11.19
CA ALA A 198 9.02 -0.26 11.24
C ALA A 198 8.40 0.74 10.25
N THR A 199 9.16 1.77 9.86
CA THR A 199 8.74 2.79 8.89
C THR A 199 9.65 2.84 7.65
N LEU A 200 10.58 1.88 7.52
CA LEU A 200 11.66 1.90 6.53
C LEU A 200 12.42 3.24 6.52
N GLY A 201 12.87 3.68 7.70
CA GLY A 201 13.60 4.94 7.87
C GLY A 201 12.72 6.18 7.67
N GLY A 202 11.45 6.11 8.06
CA GLY A 202 10.47 7.20 7.92
C GLY A 202 9.87 7.35 6.51
N HIS A 203 10.26 6.52 5.56
CA HIS A 203 9.76 6.59 4.19
C HIS A 203 8.35 6.01 4.02
N VAL A 204 7.97 5.01 4.82
CA VAL A 204 6.67 4.34 4.78
C VAL A 204 5.93 4.56 6.10
N THR A 205 5.02 5.53 6.09
CA THR A 205 4.17 5.89 7.23
C THR A 205 2.74 6.15 6.75
N HIS A 206 1.76 6.08 7.64
CA HIS A 206 0.38 6.48 7.31
C HIS A 206 0.33 7.92 6.80
N SER A 207 1.07 8.84 7.44
CA SER A 207 1.13 10.24 7.01
C SER A 207 1.60 10.40 5.57
N ASN A 208 2.67 9.70 5.16
CA ASN A 208 3.17 9.76 3.79
C ASN A 208 2.16 9.22 2.78
N LEU A 209 1.52 8.10 3.13
CA LEU A 209 0.49 7.50 2.28
C LEU A 209 -0.73 8.41 2.15
N LEU A 210 -1.22 8.99 3.25
CA LEU A 210 -2.36 9.91 3.25
C LEU A 210 -2.06 11.18 2.43
N ALA A 211 -0.85 11.73 2.56
CA ALA A 211 -0.40 12.89 1.80
C ALA A 211 -0.39 12.62 0.29
N ALA A 212 -0.10 11.38 -0.15
CA ALA A 212 -0.19 11.03 -1.56
C ALA A 212 -1.60 11.21 -2.13
N PHE A 213 -2.65 10.95 -1.34
CA PHE A 213 -4.05 11.18 -1.75
C PHE A 213 -4.45 12.67 -1.67
N ASP A 214 -3.85 13.43 -0.75
CA ASP A 214 -4.08 14.88 -0.64
C ASP A 214 -3.69 15.65 -1.90
N LEU A 215 -2.68 15.17 -2.64
CA LEU A 215 -2.27 15.75 -3.94
C LEU A 215 -3.44 15.95 -4.92
N LEU A 216 -4.39 15.01 -4.94
CA LEU A 216 -5.55 15.07 -5.83
C LEU A 216 -6.79 15.65 -5.15
N LEU A 217 -7.00 15.33 -3.87
CA LEU A 217 -8.23 15.70 -3.14
C LEU A 217 -8.20 17.15 -2.64
N HIS A 218 -7.02 17.70 -2.41
CA HIS A 218 -6.80 19.05 -1.91
C HIS A 218 -5.67 19.73 -2.71
N PRO A 219 -5.86 19.94 -4.03
CA PRO A 219 -4.86 20.60 -4.85
C PRO A 219 -4.57 21.99 -4.27
N THR A 220 -3.29 22.30 -4.09
CA THR A 220 -2.84 23.59 -3.58
C THR A 220 -3.40 24.71 -4.44
N SER A 221 -3.75 25.84 -3.82
CA SER A 221 -4.45 26.95 -4.47
C SER A 221 -3.73 27.55 -5.69
N ASP A 222 -2.44 27.27 -5.87
CA ASP A 222 -1.64 27.73 -7.02
C ASP A 222 -2.05 27.11 -8.37
N ASP A 223 -2.67 25.92 -8.40
CA ASP A 223 -3.01 25.25 -9.67
C ASP A 223 -4.36 25.69 -10.29
N ARG A 224 -5.07 26.63 -9.65
CA ARG A 224 -6.41 27.07 -10.11
C ARG A 224 -6.42 28.29 -11.03
N ASP A 225 -5.27 28.90 -11.33
CA ASP A 225 -5.22 30.19 -12.05
C ASP A 225 -4.71 30.11 -13.52
N ASP A 226 -4.33 28.94 -14.02
CA ASP A 226 -3.75 28.83 -15.39
C ASP A 226 -4.74 28.43 -16.50
N SER A 227 -6.05 28.37 -16.21
CA SER A 227 -7.08 28.09 -17.23
C SER A 227 -7.85 29.33 -17.74
N LEU A 228 -7.37 30.54 -17.44
CA LEU A 228 -7.93 31.80 -17.95
C LEU A 228 -6.84 32.74 -18.45
N ARG A 229 -6.00 32.30 -19.39
CA ARG A 229 -5.21 33.18 -20.27
C ARG A 229 -5.12 32.63 -21.69
#